data_AF-A0A366MQX7-F1
#
_entry.id   AF-A0A366MQX7-F1
#
_cell.length_a   1.000
_cell.length_b   1.000
_cell.length_c   1.000
_cell.angle_alpha   90.00
_cell.angle_beta   90.00
_cell.angle_gamma   90.00
#
_symmetry.space_group_name_H-M   'P 1'
#
loop_
_entity.id
_entity.type
_entity.pdbx_description
1 polymer ?
#
loop_
_entity_poly.entity_id
_entity_poly.type
_entity_poly.pdbx_seq_one_letter_code
_entity_poly.pdbx_strand_id
1 'polypeptide(L)'
;DTTDYTLTSTASGDEESAEITYTVTFTNPTTQAETVTFKVGNETITITVPANSSGASTTVSYADGSKDYYQDVTNVPAPTDLSSTNNSKFEKLNPVNNATAKEFADHVDTT
;
A
#
# COMPACT_ATOMS: atom_id res chain seq x y z
N ASP A 1 -10.95 -23.56 6.60
CA ASP A 1 -10.09 -23.25 5.44
C ASP A 1 -8.97 -22.32 5.90
N THR A 2 -7.91 -22.11 5.12
CA THR A 2 -6.92 -21.06 5.41
C THR A 2 -6.91 -20.04 4.28
N THR A 3 -7.22 -18.79 4.62
CA THR A 3 -7.13 -17.65 3.70
C THR A 3 -5.93 -16.80 4.07
N ASP A 4 -5.08 -16.49 3.10
CA ASP A 4 -4.02 -15.50 3.25
C ASP A 4 -4.50 -14.20 2.58
N TYR A 5 -4.25 -13.07 3.23
CA TYR A 5 -4.40 -11.75 2.62
C TYR A 5 -3.02 -11.09 2.49
N THR A 6 -2.62 -10.83 1.26
CA THR A 6 -1.27 -10.41 0.90
C THR A 6 -1.26 -8.95 0.50
N LEU A 7 -0.46 -8.13 1.18
CA LEU A 7 -0.16 -6.75 0.79
C LEU A 7 1.08 -6.73 -0.12
N THR A 8 0.98 -6.03 -1.25
CA THR A 8 2.08 -5.72 -2.17
C THR A 8 2.09 -4.23 -2.51
N SER A 9 3.24 -3.70 -2.96
CA SER A 9 3.37 -2.30 -3.35
C SER A 9 4.21 -2.12 -4.62
N THR A 10 3.74 -1.25 -5.52
CA THR A 10 4.45 -0.83 -6.73
C THR A 10 4.62 0.68 -6.70
N ALA A 11 5.86 1.15 -6.87
CA ALA A 11 6.19 2.58 -6.93
C ALA A 11 6.30 3.05 -8.38
N SER A 12 5.98 4.32 -8.61
CA SER A 12 6.15 5.01 -9.89
C SER A 12 6.43 6.50 -9.68
N GLY A 13 7.09 7.13 -10.66
CA GLY A 13 7.48 8.53 -10.59
C GLY A 13 8.88 8.74 -10.02
N ASP A 14 9.24 10.01 -9.94
CA ASP A 14 10.38 10.60 -9.25
C ASP A 14 9.88 11.34 -7.99
N GLU A 15 10.76 12.07 -7.30
CA GLU A 15 10.41 12.83 -6.10
C GLU A 15 9.20 13.75 -6.24
N GLU A 16 9.03 14.44 -7.37
CA GLU A 16 7.90 15.37 -7.54
C GLU A 16 6.63 14.71 -8.09
N SER A 17 6.71 13.41 -8.41
CA SER A 17 5.56 12.62 -8.89
C SER A 17 5.42 11.28 -8.16
N ALA A 18 6.01 11.16 -6.97
CA ALA A 18 6.13 9.92 -6.23
C ALA A 18 4.74 9.35 -5.91
N GLU A 19 4.43 8.19 -6.46
CA GLU A 19 3.21 7.43 -6.19
C GLU A 19 3.55 6.00 -5.79
N ILE A 20 2.82 5.48 -4.81
CA ILE A 20 2.83 4.05 -4.49
C ILE A 20 1.40 3.51 -4.58
N THR A 21 1.23 2.48 -5.41
CA THR A 21 0.00 1.69 -5.46
C THR A 21 0.15 0.48 -4.55
N TYR A 22 -0.70 0.43 -3.51
CA TYR A 22 -0.82 -0.69 -2.59
C TYR A 22 -1.94 -1.61 -3.05
N THR A 23 -1.65 -2.90 -3.17
CA THR A 23 -2.64 -3.90 -3.60
C THR A 23 -2.75 -4.99 -2.56
N VAL A 24 -3.99 -5.33 -2.17
CA VAL A 24 -4.29 -6.46 -1.30
C VAL A 24 -5.00 -7.54 -2.09
N THR A 25 -4.53 -8.78 -1.95
CA THR A 25 -5.16 -9.96 -2.53
C THR A 25 -5.48 -11.00 -1.48
N PHE A 26 -6.67 -11.60 -1.55
CA PHE A 26 -7.11 -12.71 -0.72
C PHE A 26 -7.06 -14.00 -1.54
N THR A 27 -6.51 -15.09 -0.97
CA THR A 27 -6.46 -16.39 -1.66
C THR A 27 -7.83 -17.02 -1.86
N ASN A 28 -8.79 -16.68 -1.00
CA ASN A 28 -10.19 -17.03 -1.12
C ASN A 28 -11.03 -15.74 -1.27
N PRO A 29 -11.98 -15.66 -2.22
CA PRO A 29 -12.82 -14.48 -2.38
C PRO A 29 -13.56 -14.11 -1.09
N THR A 30 -13.69 -12.81 -0.83
CA THR A 30 -14.50 -12.29 0.26
C THR A 30 -15.98 -12.55 0.01
N THR A 31 -16.77 -12.72 1.06
CA THR A 31 -18.25 -12.82 0.95
C THR A 31 -18.95 -11.56 1.44
N GLN A 32 -18.27 -10.77 2.28
CA GLN A 32 -18.65 -9.42 2.70
C GLN A 32 -17.46 -8.48 2.48
N ALA A 33 -17.71 -7.18 2.49
CA ALA A 33 -16.62 -6.22 2.37
C ALA A 33 -15.66 -6.33 3.56
N GLU A 34 -14.36 -6.32 3.28
CA GLU A 34 -13.31 -6.27 4.30
C GLU A 34 -12.60 -4.93 4.27
N THR A 35 -12.14 -4.48 5.43
CA THR A 35 -11.28 -3.31 5.59
C THR A 35 -9.89 -3.80 5.95
N VAL A 36 -8.91 -3.48 5.12
CA VAL A 36 -7.49 -3.78 5.36
C VAL A 36 -6.80 -2.48 5.75
N THR A 37 -6.10 -2.48 6.87
CA THR A 37 -5.41 -1.31 7.41
C THR A 37 -3.95 -1.64 7.68
N PHE A 38 -3.06 -0.72 7.33
CA PHE A 38 -1.64 -0.80 7.61
C PHE A 38 -1.08 0.61 7.78
N LYS A 39 0.14 0.72 8.32
CA LYS A 39 0.85 1.98 8.44
C LYS A 39 1.99 2.08 7.45
N VAL A 40 2.25 3.30 6.98
CA VAL A 40 3.45 3.66 6.24
C VAL A 40 4.08 4.83 6.99
N GLY A 41 5.10 4.52 7.80
CA GLY A 41 5.62 5.47 8.78
C GLY A 41 4.53 5.84 9.79
N ASN A 42 4.15 7.12 9.84
CA ASN A 42 3.11 7.62 10.74
C ASN A 42 1.73 7.66 10.09
N GLU A 43 1.64 7.45 8.78
CA GLU A 43 0.39 7.49 8.04
C GLU A 43 -0.33 6.15 8.14
N THR A 44 -1.66 6.19 8.33
CA THR A 44 -2.51 5.00 8.31
C THR A 44 -3.24 4.93 6.98
N ILE A 45 -3.03 3.84 6.22
CA ILE A 45 -3.68 3.61 4.94
C ILE A 45 -4.75 2.54 5.13
N THR A 46 -5.88 2.73 4.47
CA THR A 46 -7.02 1.80 4.48
C THR A 46 -7.43 1.43 3.07
N ILE A 47 -7.60 0.13 2.81
CA ILE A 47 -8.13 -0.41 1.56
C ILE A 47 -9.42 -1.17 1.88
N THR A 48 -10.52 -0.76 1.25
CA THR A 48 -11.79 -1.50 1.31
C THR A 48 -11.81 -2.52 0.18
N VAL A 49 -11.79 -3.80 0.52
CA VAL A 49 -11.99 -4.91 -0.42
C VAL A 49 -13.49 -5.19 -0.52
N PRO A 50 -14.13 -5.02 -1.69
CA PRO A 50 -15.56 -5.26 -1.86
C PRO A 50 -15.94 -6.71 -1.57
N ALA A 51 -17.23 -6.96 -1.29
CA ALA A 51 -17.78 -8.31 -1.23
C ALA A 51 -17.65 -9.02 -2.59
N ASN A 52 -17.48 -10.35 -2.57
CA ASN A 52 -17.31 -11.18 -3.76
C ASN A 52 -16.09 -10.79 -4.61
N SER A 53 -15.04 -10.28 -3.97
CA SER A 53 -13.77 -9.92 -4.61
C SER A 53 -12.60 -10.69 -3.98
N SER A 54 -11.55 -10.89 -4.75
CA SER A 54 -10.27 -11.42 -4.26
C SER A 54 -9.25 -10.32 -3.99
N GLY A 55 -9.62 -9.04 -4.07
CA GLY A 55 -8.68 -7.96 -3.79
C GLY A 55 -9.18 -6.57 -4.13
N ALA A 56 -8.37 -5.58 -3.78
CA ALA A 56 -8.53 -4.18 -4.15
C ALA A 56 -7.17 -3.46 -4.06
N SER A 57 -7.09 -2.25 -4.61
CA SER A 57 -5.91 -1.41 -4.57
C SER A 57 -6.25 0.04 -4.23
N THR A 58 -5.27 0.76 -3.70
CA THR A 58 -5.31 2.22 -3.56
C THR A 58 -3.95 2.80 -3.93
N THR A 59 -3.95 4.03 -4.45
CA THR A 59 -2.73 4.77 -4.79
C THR A 59 -2.59 5.94 -3.82
N VAL A 60 -1.39 6.13 -3.28
CA VAL A 60 -1.05 7.23 -2.37
C VAL A 60 0.11 8.00 -2.98
N SER A 61 -0.03 9.33 -3.03
CA SER A 61 1.02 10.23 -3.48
C SER A 61 1.90 10.62 -2.30
N TYR A 62 3.20 10.55 -2.51
CA TYR A 62 4.27 10.95 -1.58
C TYR A 62 5.09 12.10 -2.15
N ALA A 63 4.64 12.71 -3.24
CA ALA A 63 5.38 13.76 -3.91
C ALA A 63 5.65 14.95 -2.98
N ASP A 64 6.85 15.53 -3.05
CA ASP A 64 7.06 16.86 -2.48
C ASP A 64 6.24 17.87 -3.30
N GLY A 65 5.51 18.74 -2.60
CA GLY A 65 4.70 19.78 -3.20
C GLY A 65 5.51 20.93 -3.82
N SER A 66 6.82 20.99 -3.59
CA SER A 66 7.69 22.04 -4.10
C SER A 66 8.83 21.46 -4.93
N LYS A 67 8.90 21.84 -6.21
CA LYS A 67 10.15 21.76 -6.96
C LYS A 67 11.17 22.66 -6.28
N ASP A 68 12.31 22.11 -5.90
CA ASP A 68 13.44 22.90 -5.45
C ASP A 68 14.72 22.53 -6.22
N TYR A 69 15.81 23.24 -5.95
CA TYR A 69 17.09 23.05 -6.65
C TYR A 69 18.05 22.10 -5.90
N TYR A 70 17.62 21.57 -4.77
CA TYR A 70 18.40 20.67 -3.94
C TYR A 70 18.06 19.23 -4.29
N GLN A 71 19.09 18.39 -4.35
CA GLN A 71 18.88 16.95 -4.42
C GLN A 71 18.44 16.46 -3.04
N ASP A 72 17.16 16.22 -2.87
CA ASP A 72 16.65 15.36 -1.82
C ASP A 72 16.22 14.00 -2.37
N VAL A 73 15.73 13.15 -1.47
CA VAL A 73 15.25 11.81 -1.82
C VAL A 73 14.05 11.61 -0.93
N THR A 74 12.93 11.25 -1.54
CA THR A 74 11.75 10.87 -0.79
C THR A 74 11.84 9.39 -0.41
N ASN A 75 12.11 9.13 0.88
CA ASN A 75 12.12 7.79 1.45
C ASN A 75 10.75 7.45 2.05
N VAL A 76 10.09 6.43 1.51
CA VAL A 76 8.85 5.88 2.07
C VAL A 76 9.16 4.54 2.77
N PRO A 77 8.96 4.45 4.10
CA PRO A 77 9.30 3.23 4.85
C PRO A 77 8.41 2.04 4.45
N ALA A 78 8.87 0.84 4.75
CA ALA A 78 8.09 -0.37 4.51
C ALA A 78 6.77 -0.35 5.31
N PRO A 79 5.65 -0.86 4.75
CA PRO A 79 4.41 -0.97 5.50
C PRO A 79 4.54 -1.81 6.78
N THR A 80 3.86 -1.39 7.84
CA THR A 80 3.79 -2.10 9.13
C THR A 80 2.34 -2.20 9.61
N ASP A 81 2.12 -2.87 10.75
CA ASP A 81 0.81 -2.98 11.40
C ASP A 81 -0.33 -3.49 10.49
N LEU A 82 -0.01 -4.40 9.54
CA LEU A 82 -0.98 -4.97 8.61
C LEU A 82 -2.05 -5.76 9.36
N SER A 83 -3.31 -5.38 9.18
CA SER A 83 -4.47 -6.01 9.76
C SER A 83 -5.66 -5.96 8.80
N SER A 84 -6.63 -6.86 8.98
CA SER A 84 -7.89 -6.84 8.25
C SER A 84 -9.05 -7.23 9.16
N THR A 85 -10.25 -6.74 8.85
CA THR A 85 -11.49 -7.30 9.39
C THR A 85 -11.69 -8.75 8.92
N ASN A 86 -12.58 -9.48 9.57
CA ASN A 86 -12.99 -10.83 9.15
C ASN A 86 -14.52 -10.92 9.07
N ASN A 87 -15.13 -10.00 8.31
CA ASN A 87 -16.58 -9.94 8.12
C ASN A 87 -17.11 -11.14 7.33
N SER A 88 -16.30 -11.67 6.42
CA SER A 88 -16.55 -12.87 5.61
C SER A 88 -16.47 -14.17 6.42
N LYS A 89 -16.06 -14.09 7.70
CA LYS A 89 -15.98 -15.20 8.65
C LYS A 89 -15.08 -16.36 8.19
N PHE A 90 -13.94 -16.04 7.58
CA PHE A 90 -12.92 -17.04 7.28
C PHE A 90 -12.52 -17.80 8.55
N GLU A 91 -12.39 -19.13 8.50
CA GLU A 91 -12.03 -19.91 9.69
C GLU A 91 -10.59 -19.64 10.15
N LYS A 92 -9.72 -19.26 9.20
CA LYS A 92 -8.37 -18.77 9.46
C LYS A 92 -8.01 -17.71 8.42
N LEU A 93 -7.52 -16.57 8.91
CA LEU A 93 -7.12 -15.43 8.10
C LEU A 93 -5.71 -14.99 8.50
N ASN A 94 -4.73 -15.13 7.60
CA ASN A 94 -3.34 -14.80 7.89
C ASN A 94 -2.87 -13.57 7.11
N PRO A 95 -2.25 -12.58 7.78
CA PRO A 95 -1.57 -11.48 7.08
C PRO A 95 -0.29 -11.97 6.41
N VAL A 96 -0.06 -11.50 5.19
CA VAL A 96 1.23 -11.62 4.50
C VAL A 96 1.63 -10.23 3.99
N ASN A 97 2.73 -9.68 4.48
CA ASN A 97 3.24 -8.39 4.00
C ASN A 97 4.47 -8.60 3.11
N ASN A 98 4.28 -8.43 1.80
CA ASN A 98 5.35 -8.48 0.80
C ASN A 98 5.72 -7.07 0.27
N ALA A 99 5.08 -6.02 0.80
CA ALA A 99 5.44 -4.66 0.46
C ALA A 99 6.76 -4.26 1.14
N THR A 100 7.58 -3.51 0.43
CA THR A 100 8.90 -3.06 0.89
C THR A 100 8.95 -1.54 0.97
N ALA A 101 9.98 -1.01 1.65
CA ALA A 101 10.33 0.40 1.55
C ALA A 101 10.60 0.79 0.09
N LYS A 102 10.38 2.07 -0.23
CA LYS A 102 10.60 2.67 -1.54
C LYS A 102 11.40 3.96 -1.38
N GLU A 103 12.19 4.26 -2.41
CA GLU A 103 12.97 5.49 -2.51
C GLU A 103 12.66 6.09 -3.87
N PHE A 104 12.39 7.40 -3.88
CA PHE A 104 12.17 8.18 -5.09
C PHE A 104 13.34 9.13 -5.22
N ALA A 105 14.11 8.97 -6.29
CA ALA A 105 15.22 9.86 -6.56
C ALA A 105 14.69 11.22 -7.04
N ASP A 106 15.38 12.28 -6.64
CA ASP A 106 15.17 13.63 -7.18
C ASP A 106 15.24 13.66 -8.72
N HIS A 107 14.46 14.56 -9.28
CA HIS A 107 14.56 14.97 -10.66
C HIS A 107 15.74 15.94 -10.82
N VAL A 108 16.74 15.55 -11.62
CA VAL A 108 17.84 16.46 -11.95
C VAL A 108 17.33 17.64 -12.78
N ASP A 109 17.06 18.77 -12.12
CA ASP A 109 16.70 20.01 -12.79
C ASP A 109 17.94 20.59 -13.50
N THR A 110 17.76 21.01 -14.75
CA THR A 110 18.88 21.46 -15.62
C THR A 110 18.78 22.91 -16.08
N THR A 111 17.77 23.69 -15.66
CA THR A 111 17.64 25.10 -16.11
C THR A 111 17.02 26.06 -15.11
#